data_AF-A0A496YRJ5-F1
#
_entry.id   AF-A0A496YRJ5-F1
#
_cell.length_a   1.000
_cell.length_b   1.000
_cell.length_c   1.000
_cell.angle_alpha   90.00
_cell.angle_beta   90.00
_cell.angle_gamma   90.00
#
_symmetry.space_group_name_H-M   'P 1'
#
loop_
_entity.id
_entity.type
_entity.pdbx_description
1 polymer ?
#
loop_
_entity_poly.entity_id
_entity_poly.type
_entity_poly.pdbx_seq_one_letter_code
_entity_poly.pdbx_strand_id
1 'polypeptide(L)'
;MKIAIGSDHAGFHYKESIKQMLADLGHECHDFGTDSDDSVDYPLFILPVAESVASGRYERGIVLGGSGNGEAIVANKVKGIRCTLCWNAETARLARQHNDANVLSLGARVIPQNEALEIVKIWLTTPFDGGRHLRRIKQIAEIESSAGLKSRNKKDSPSPTRTKKKTKKADGKVGAESYDLLIAFRYIKYFEGENTLQFQVDPKLKEPSVIHIPSEENWASEVPEWARQRREEILSRIRSKCAHMELEWKEY
;
A
#
# COMPACT_ATOMS: atom_id res chain seq x y z
N MET A 1 -16.20 -15.74 20.74
CA MET A 1 -15.64 -15.56 19.38
C MET A 1 -14.35 -16.33 19.27
N LYS A 2 -13.99 -16.78 18.06
CA LYS A 2 -12.67 -17.34 17.74
C LYS A 2 -11.73 -16.24 17.25
N ILE A 3 -10.65 -15.99 17.97
CA ILE A 3 -9.71 -14.89 17.71
C ILE A 3 -8.32 -15.46 17.46
N ALA A 4 -7.73 -15.08 16.33
CA ALA A 4 -6.33 -15.33 16.02
C ALA A 4 -5.47 -14.18 16.57
N ILE A 5 -4.33 -14.48 17.19
CA ILE A 5 -3.37 -13.47 17.64
C ILE A 5 -1.95 -13.85 17.20
N GLY A 6 -1.12 -12.84 16.91
CA GLY A 6 0.29 -13.05 16.63
C GLY A 6 1.10 -11.77 16.78
N SER A 7 2.39 -11.90 17.05
CA SER A 7 3.29 -10.77 17.20
C SER A 7 4.73 -11.10 16.82
N ASP A 8 5.53 -10.09 16.57
CA ASP A 8 6.97 -10.23 16.77
C ASP A 8 7.34 -10.13 18.27
N HIS A 9 8.63 -10.18 18.53
CA HIS A 9 9.23 -10.05 19.85
C HIS A 9 8.85 -8.78 20.59
N ALA A 10 8.70 -7.64 19.90
CA ALA A 10 8.35 -6.38 20.54
C ALA A 10 6.90 -6.39 21.05
N GLY A 11 6.01 -7.14 20.38
CA GLY A 11 4.62 -7.31 20.79
C GLY A 11 4.36 -8.43 21.79
N PHE A 12 5.35 -9.27 22.12
CA PHE A 12 5.16 -10.51 22.88
C PHE A 12 4.43 -10.31 24.23
N HIS A 13 4.91 -9.41 25.09
CA HIS A 13 4.25 -9.18 26.39
C HIS A 13 2.83 -8.61 26.26
N TYR A 14 2.56 -7.81 25.23
CA TYR A 14 1.22 -7.28 24.96
C TYR A 14 0.29 -8.41 24.50
N LYS A 15 0.78 -9.29 23.63
CA LYS A 15 0.07 -10.49 23.18
C LYS A 15 -0.36 -11.36 24.35
N GLU A 16 0.53 -11.65 25.30
CA GLU A 16 0.21 -12.47 26.47
C GLU A 16 -0.86 -11.82 27.36
N SER A 17 -0.75 -10.51 27.63
CA SER A 17 -1.78 -9.80 28.40
C SER A 17 -3.12 -9.75 27.67
N ILE A 18 -3.11 -9.62 26.34
CA ILE A 18 -4.34 -9.66 25.55
C ILE A 18 -4.96 -11.05 25.59
N LYS A 19 -4.17 -12.13 25.42
CA LYS A 19 -4.66 -13.50 25.51
C LYS A 19 -5.38 -13.77 26.83
N GLN A 20 -4.80 -13.34 27.95
CA GLN A 20 -5.43 -13.48 29.25
C GLN A 20 -6.78 -12.75 29.31
N MET A 21 -6.80 -11.48 28.90
CA MET A 21 -8.04 -10.69 28.85
C MET A 21 -9.10 -11.32 27.93
N LEU A 22 -8.71 -11.87 26.78
CA LEU A 22 -9.64 -12.54 25.86
C LEU A 22 -10.24 -13.79 26.51
N ALA A 23 -9.44 -14.57 27.23
CA ALA A 23 -9.92 -15.73 27.98
C ALA A 23 -10.91 -15.30 29.09
N ASP A 24 -10.60 -14.24 29.83
CA ASP A 24 -11.48 -13.69 30.87
C ASP A 24 -12.82 -13.20 30.31
N LEU A 25 -12.83 -12.73 29.05
CA LEU A 25 -14.03 -12.31 28.31
C LEU A 25 -14.76 -13.49 27.62
N GLY A 26 -14.31 -14.73 27.82
CA GLY A 26 -14.94 -15.93 27.26
C GLY A 26 -14.72 -16.10 25.75
N HIS A 27 -13.62 -15.57 25.21
CA HIS A 27 -13.22 -15.78 23.82
C HIS A 27 -12.23 -16.95 23.70
N GLU A 28 -12.33 -17.68 22.58
CA GLU A 28 -11.35 -18.70 22.21
C GLU A 28 -10.23 -18.01 21.43
N CYS A 29 -9.02 -18.02 21.97
CA CYS A 29 -7.86 -17.37 21.35
C CYS A 29 -6.83 -18.40 20.90
N HIS A 30 -6.43 -18.35 19.64
CA HIS A 30 -5.32 -19.12 19.11
C HIS A 30 -4.13 -18.21 18.82
N ASP A 31 -2.99 -18.58 19.38
CA ASP A 31 -1.73 -17.86 19.29
C ASP A 31 -0.86 -18.46 18.19
N PHE A 32 -0.50 -17.64 17.21
CA PHE A 32 0.40 -18.02 16.11
C PHE A 32 1.87 -17.75 16.43
N GLY A 33 2.19 -17.29 17.64
CA GLY A 33 3.50 -16.88 18.09
C GLY A 33 3.76 -15.38 17.86
N THR A 34 4.96 -14.86 18.15
CA THR A 34 6.11 -15.57 18.75
C THR A 34 5.88 -15.96 20.22
N ASP A 35 6.69 -16.87 20.73
CA ASP A 35 6.56 -17.43 22.09
C ASP A 35 7.60 -16.89 23.09
N SER A 36 8.44 -15.94 22.66
CA SER A 36 9.43 -15.26 23.48
C SER A 36 9.69 -13.82 23.03
N ASP A 37 10.50 -13.10 23.79
CA ASP A 37 11.04 -11.77 23.46
C ASP A 37 12.32 -11.82 22.61
N ASP A 38 12.72 -13.00 22.13
CA ASP A 38 13.86 -13.17 21.23
C ASP A 38 13.56 -12.58 19.85
N SER A 39 14.55 -11.92 19.25
CA SER A 39 14.37 -11.23 17.97
C SER A 39 13.90 -12.16 16.86
N VAL A 40 12.82 -11.76 16.20
CA VAL A 40 12.17 -12.48 15.10
C VAL A 40 11.54 -11.52 14.09
N ASP A 41 11.24 -12.03 12.89
CA ASP A 41 10.61 -11.28 11.81
C ASP A 41 9.06 -11.36 11.88
N TYR A 42 8.42 -10.20 12.07
CA TYR A 42 6.95 -10.10 12.18
C TYR A 42 6.15 -10.78 11.05
N PRO A 43 6.57 -10.80 9.76
CA PRO A 43 5.75 -11.41 8.70
C PRO A 43 5.45 -12.90 8.93
N LEU A 44 6.35 -13.63 9.60
CA LEU A 44 6.19 -15.06 9.88
C LEU A 44 4.98 -15.36 10.79
N PHE A 45 4.61 -14.42 11.65
CA PHE A 45 3.53 -14.56 12.62
C PHE A 45 2.25 -13.84 12.19
N ILE A 46 2.39 -12.72 11.47
CA ILE A 46 1.26 -11.90 11.03
C ILE A 46 0.53 -12.52 9.84
N LEU A 47 1.26 -13.12 8.89
CA LEU A 47 0.65 -13.73 7.71
C LEU A 47 -0.30 -14.89 8.08
N PRO A 48 0.08 -15.86 8.93
CA PRO A 48 -0.83 -16.92 9.39
C PRO A 48 -2.10 -16.40 10.07
N VAL A 49 -1.98 -15.36 10.91
CA VAL A 49 -3.15 -14.69 11.54
C VAL A 49 -4.09 -14.17 10.45
N ALA A 50 -3.56 -13.39 9.52
CA ALA A 50 -4.33 -12.79 8.43
C ALA A 50 -5.00 -13.85 7.53
N GLU A 51 -4.29 -14.89 7.11
CA GLU A 51 -4.84 -15.98 6.31
C GLU A 51 -5.93 -16.77 7.04
N SER A 52 -5.76 -16.97 8.35
CA SER A 52 -6.73 -17.69 9.17
C SER A 52 -8.05 -16.91 9.33
N VAL A 53 -7.99 -15.58 9.38
CA VAL A 53 -9.17 -14.71 9.39
C VAL A 53 -9.80 -14.63 8.00
N ALA A 54 -8.99 -14.47 6.95
CA ALA A 54 -9.48 -14.40 5.57
C ALA A 54 -10.20 -15.68 5.13
N SER A 55 -9.73 -16.84 5.60
CA SER A 55 -10.36 -18.15 5.35
C SER A 55 -11.61 -18.41 6.21
N GLY A 56 -11.92 -17.54 7.17
CA GLY A 56 -13.05 -17.71 8.09
C GLY A 56 -12.83 -18.76 9.19
N ARG A 57 -11.59 -19.27 9.36
CA ARG A 57 -11.26 -20.15 10.49
C ARG A 57 -11.36 -19.42 11.83
N TYR A 58 -11.03 -18.13 11.82
CA TYR A 58 -11.19 -17.21 12.95
C TYR A 58 -12.03 -16.01 12.53
N GLU A 59 -12.81 -15.49 13.47
CA GLU A 59 -13.72 -14.36 13.21
C GLU A 59 -12.97 -13.03 13.18
N ARG A 60 -11.90 -12.92 13.97
CA ARG A 60 -11.10 -11.70 14.15
C ARG A 60 -9.62 -12.04 14.34
N GLY A 61 -8.76 -11.11 13.95
CA GLY A 61 -7.31 -11.18 14.17
C GLY A 61 -6.80 -10.00 14.99
N ILE A 62 -5.76 -10.22 15.79
CA ILE A 62 -4.99 -9.18 16.47
C ILE A 62 -3.52 -9.40 16.14
N VAL A 63 -2.83 -8.37 15.68
CA VAL A 63 -1.42 -8.43 15.29
C VAL A 63 -0.63 -7.35 16.02
N LEU A 64 0.55 -7.68 16.52
CA LEU A 64 1.35 -6.75 17.33
C LEU A 64 2.80 -6.71 16.92
N GLY A 65 3.40 -5.53 17.03
CA GLY A 65 4.84 -5.40 17.00
C GLY A 65 5.29 -4.08 17.59
N GLY A 66 6.49 -3.62 17.22
CA GLY A 66 7.06 -2.40 17.80
C GLY A 66 6.17 -1.17 17.58
N SER A 67 5.82 -0.89 16.32
CA SER A 67 4.95 0.25 15.95
C SER A 67 3.55 -0.16 15.49
N GLY A 68 3.34 -1.44 15.16
CA GLY A 68 2.10 -1.93 14.56
C GLY A 68 1.97 -1.63 13.05
N ASN A 69 2.87 -0.84 12.45
CA ASN A 69 2.79 -0.50 11.03
C ASN A 69 3.18 -1.67 10.13
N GLY A 70 4.29 -2.35 10.43
CA GLY A 70 4.78 -3.48 9.61
C GLY A 70 3.76 -4.61 9.58
N GLU A 71 3.17 -4.87 10.75
CA GLU A 71 2.14 -5.88 10.98
C GLU A 71 0.88 -5.54 10.20
N ALA A 72 0.41 -4.30 10.26
CA ALA A 72 -0.74 -3.86 9.48
C ALA A 72 -0.48 -3.94 7.97
N ILE A 73 0.73 -3.61 7.52
CA ILE A 73 1.12 -3.68 6.10
C ILE A 73 1.09 -5.12 5.61
N VAL A 74 1.65 -6.07 6.37
CA VAL A 74 1.67 -7.49 6.00
C VAL A 74 0.28 -8.09 6.02
N ALA A 75 -0.50 -7.87 7.08
CA ALA A 75 -1.85 -8.41 7.18
C ALA A 75 -2.73 -7.96 5.99
N ASN A 76 -2.64 -6.69 5.59
CA ASN A 76 -3.38 -6.15 4.44
C ASN A 76 -2.88 -6.64 3.07
N LYS A 77 -1.82 -7.46 2.98
CA LYS A 77 -1.48 -8.15 1.73
C LYS A 77 -2.37 -9.35 1.45
N VAL A 78 -3.05 -9.88 2.46
CA VAL A 78 -3.98 -10.99 2.33
C VAL A 78 -5.33 -10.46 1.87
N LYS A 79 -5.86 -10.99 0.76
CA LYS A 79 -7.16 -10.58 0.23
C LYS A 79 -8.28 -10.81 1.25
N GLY A 80 -9.18 -9.85 1.38
CA GLY A 80 -10.30 -9.89 2.32
C GLY A 80 -9.92 -9.40 3.72
N ILE A 81 -8.66 -9.07 3.97
CA ILE A 81 -8.23 -8.48 5.23
C ILE A 81 -8.33 -6.96 5.18
N ARG A 82 -8.92 -6.42 6.25
CA ARG A 82 -9.01 -5.00 6.56
C ARG A 82 -8.37 -4.81 7.92
N CYS A 83 -7.05 -4.78 7.93
CA CYS A 83 -6.25 -4.56 9.11
C CYS A 83 -6.08 -3.06 9.37
N THR A 84 -6.44 -2.61 10.58
CA THR A 84 -6.29 -1.21 10.99
C THR A 84 -5.30 -1.08 12.14
N LEU A 85 -4.31 -0.21 12.00
CA LEU A 85 -3.49 0.24 13.12
C LEU A 85 -4.30 1.23 13.96
N CYS A 86 -4.46 0.94 15.24
CA CYS A 86 -5.14 1.83 16.19
C CYS A 86 -4.18 2.24 17.30
N TRP A 87 -4.34 3.46 17.81
CA TRP A 87 -3.48 4.02 18.87
C TRP A 87 -4.26 4.74 19.98
N ASN A 88 -5.59 4.73 19.90
CA ASN A 88 -6.49 5.21 20.94
C ASN A 88 -7.90 4.62 20.76
N ALA A 89 -8.75 4.81 21.76
CA ALA A 89 -10.15 4.37 21.76
C ALA A 89 -10.96 4.83 20.53
N GLU A 90 -10.68 6.03 20.02
CA GLU A 90 -11.43 6.60 18.90
C GLU A 90 -11.09 5.89 17.58
N THR A 91 -9.81 5.69 17.30
CA THR A 91 -9.37 4.93 16.13
C THR A 91 -9.88 3.49 16.16
N ALA A 92 -9.99 2.88 17.34
CA ALA A 92 -10.56 1.55 17.54
C ALA A 92 -12.06 1.48 17.18
N ARG A 93 -12.86 2.45 17.65
CA ARG A 93 -14.28 2.56 17.28
C ARG A 93 -14.46 2.77 15.79
N LEU A 94 -13.76 3.74 15.22
CA LEU A 94 -13.87 4.09 13.81
C LEU A 94 -13.40 2.94 12.90
N ALA A 95 -12.39 2.17 13.32
CA ALA A 95 -11.96 0.97 12.62
C ALA A 95 -13.10 -0.04 12.43
N ARG A 96 -13.92 -0.25 13.47
CA ARG A 96 -15.09 -1.14 13.40
C ARG A 96 -16.26 -0.49 12.68
N GLN A 97 -16.71 0.68 13.14
CA GLN A 97 -17.89 1.38 12.62
C GLN A 97 -17.80 1.66 11.13
N HIS A 98 -16.64 2.13 10.66
CA HIS A 98 -16.50 2.64 9.31
C HIS A 98 -15.81 1.69 8.33
N ASN A 99 -14.94 0.81 8.82
CA ASN A 99 -14.12 -0.04 7.95
C ASN A 99 -14.45 -1.53 8.09
N ASP A 100 -15.33 -1.88 9.03
CA ASP A 100 -15.58 -3.26 9.44
C ASP A 100 -14.26 -4.05 9.56
N ALA A 101 -13.27 -3.45 10.24
CA ALA A 101 -11.95 -4.04 10.37
C ALA A 101 -12.06 -5.43 11.01
N ASN A 102 -11.48 -6.43 10.35
CA ASN A 102 -11.47 -7.82 10.81
C ASN A 102 -10.12 -8.22 11.41
N VAL A 103 -9.09 -7.38 11.25
CA VAL A 103 -7.81 -7.50 11.96
C VAL A 103 -7.46 -6.16 12.62
N LEU A 104 -6.97 -6.19 13.85
CA LEU A 104 -6.47 -5.04 14.59
C LEU A 104 -4.94 -5.11 14.68
N SER A 105 -4.26 -4.00 14.40
CA SER A 105 -2.82 -3.87 14.65
C SER A 105 -2.54 -2.88 15.79
N LEU A 106 -1.56 -3.20 16.63
CA LEU A 106 -1.12 -2.38 17.77
C LEU A 106 0.40 -2.28 17.85
N GLY A 107 0.89 -1.12 18.30
CA GLY A 107 2.31 -0.83 18.50
C GLY A 107 2.70 -0.81 19.98
N ALA A 108 3.42 -1.83 20.44
CA ALA A 108 3.82 -2.01 21.84
C ALA A 108 4.82 -0.95 22.34
N ARG A 109 5.55 -0.27 21.44
CA ARG A 109 6.46 0.83 21.79
C ARG A 109 5.81 2.21 21.75
N VAL A 110 4.55 2.27 21.32
CA VAL A 110 3.84 3.53 21.05
C VAL A 110 2.71 3.74 22.06
N ILE A 111 2.02 2.68 22.44
CA ILE A 111 0.79 2.72 23.24
C ILE A 111 1.05 2.02 24.57
N PRO A 112 0.71 2.62 25.72
CA PRO A 112 0.76 1.93 27.02
C PRO A 112 -0.09 0.66 27.04
N GLN A 113 0.35 -0.38 27.75
CA GLN A 113 -0.29 -1.70 27.74
C GLN A 113 -1.75 -1.66 28.19
N ASN A 114 -2.07 -0.89 29.24
CA ASN A 114 -3.45 -0.72 29.71
C ASN A 114 -4.35 -0.08 28.63
N GLU A 115 -3.84 0.89 27.88
CA GLU A 115 -4.57 1.51 26.77
C GLU A 115 -4.73 0.54 25.60
N ALA A 116 -3.72 -0.28 25.31
CA ALA A 116 -3.81 -1.33 24.29
C ALA A 116 -4.91 -2.35 24.61
N LEU A 117 -5.03 -2.77 25.88
CA LEU A 117 -6.11 -3.66 26.33
C LEU A 117 -7.50 -3.02 26.14
N GLU A 118 -7.63 -1.74 26.46
CA GLU A 118 -8.89 -1.00 26.27
C GLU A 118 -9.25 -0.84 24.79
N ILE A 119 -8.26 -0.55 23.94
CA ILE A 119 -8.43 -0.50 22.49
C ILE A 119 -8.97 -1.83 21.95
N VAL A 120 -8.40 -2.96 22.39
CA VAL A 120 -8.87 -4.30 21.98
C VAL A 120 -10.32 -4.52 22.39
N LYS A 121 -10.70 -4.19 23.64
CA LYS A 121 -12.09 -4.34 24.10
C LYS A 121 -13.05 -3.52 23.25
N ILE A 122 -12.76 -2.24 23.06
CA ILE A 122 -13.57 -1.33 22.25
C ILE A 122 -13.71 -1.87 20.82
N TRP A 123 -12.61 -2.32 20.21
CA TRP A 123 -12.63 -2.87 18.87
C TRP A 123 -13.43 -4.18 18.78
N LEU A 124 -13.39 -5.05 19.79
CA LEU A 124 -14.20 -6.28 19.79
C LEU A 124 -15.70 -6.00 19.97
N THR A 125 -16.06 -5.04 20.82
CA THR A 125 -17.46 -4.77 21.16
C THR A 125 -18.15 -3.77 20.22
N THR A 126 -17.39 -3.02 19.43
CA THR A 126 -17.98 -2.00 18.54
C THR A 126 -18.60 -2.66 17.29
N PRO A 127 -19.92 -2.47 17.06
CA PRO A 127 -20.59 -2.98 15.87
C PRO A 127 -20.20 -2.20 14.61
N PHE A 128 -20.44 -2.81 13.45
CA PHE A 128 -20.27 -2.15 12.16
C PHE A 128 -21.54 -1.36 11.79
N ASP A 129 -21.39 -0.12 11.30
CA ASP A 129 -22.52 0.77 11.01
C ASP A 129 -23.24 0.46 9.68
N GLY A 130 -22.59 -0.26 8.76
CA GLY A 130 -23.17 -0.53 7.45
C GLY A 130 -23.36 0.74 6.60
N GLY A 131 -24.51 0.85 5.92
CA GLY A 131 -24.87 2.01 5.11
C GLY A 131 -23.78 2.44 4.11
N ARG A 132 -23.35 3.72 4.18
CA ARG A 132 -22.32 4.28 3.28
C ARG A 132 -20.97 3.58 3.40
N HIS A 133 -20.68 2.96 4.55
CA HIS A 133 -19.42 2.28 4.82
C HIS A 133 -19.36 0.94 4.10
N LEU A 134 -20.47 0.20 4.04
CA LEU A 134 -20.55 -1.06 3.29
C LEU A 134 -20.24 -0.84 1.80
N ARG A 135 -20.71 0.27 1.21
CA ARG A 135 -20.35 0.65 -0.16
C ARG A 135 -18.84 0.80 -0.34
N ARG A 136 -18.14 1.43 0.60
CA ARG A 136 -16.68 1.64 0.55
C ARG A 136 -15.93 0.33 0.73
N ILE A 137 -16.40 -0.57 1.59
CA ILE A 137 -15.82 -1.91 1.74
C ILE A 137 -15.93 -2.71 0.43
N LYS A 138 -17.06 -2.61 -0.28
CA LYS A 138 -17.20 -3.24 -1.61
C LYS A 138 -16.19 -2.68 -2.62
N GLN A 139 -15.93 -1.37 -2.61
CA GLN A 139 -14.90 -0.76 -3.44
C GLN A 139 -13.49 -1.27 -3.10
N ILE A 140 -13.18 -1.51 -1.82
CA ILE A 140 -11.91 -2.13 -1.41
C ILE A 140 -11.79 -3.55 -2.02
N ALA A 141 -12.84 -4.37 -1.93
CA ALA A 141 -12.85 -5.71 -2.51
C ALA A 141 -12.69 -5.71 -4.05
N GLU A 142 -13.23 -4.69 -4.73
CA GLU A 142 -13.02 -4.49 -6.17
C GLU A 142 -11.55 -4.19 -6.51
N ILE A 143 -10.84 -3.42 -5.67
CA ILE A 143 -9.40 -3.14 -5.81
C ILE A 143 -8.59 -4.43 -5.69
N GLU A 144 -8.90 -5.28 -4.70
CA GLU A 144 -8.21 -6.56 -4.49
C GLU A 144 -8.36 -7.52 -5.68
N SER A 145 -9.56 -7.52 -6.29
CA SER A 145 -9.87 -8.38 -7.44
C SER A 145 -9.17 -7.90 -8.71
N SER A 146 -9.13 -6.58 -8.93
CA SER A 146 -8.52 -5.97 -10.11
C SER A 146 -6.99 -5.96 -10.07
N ALA A 147 -6.37 -5.97 -8.88
CA ALA A 147 -4.93 -6.13 -8.71
C ALA A 147 -4.42 -7.52 -9.17
N GLY A 148 -5.27 -8.56 -9.16
CA GLY A 148 -4.93 -9.91 -9.63
C GLY A 148 -5.08 -10.15 -11.14
N LEU A 149 -5.60 -9.17 -11.90
CA LEU A 149 -5.96 -9.32 -13.32
C LEU A 149 -4.99 -8.62 -14.30
N LYS A 150 -3.86 -8.08 -13.83
CA LYS A 150 -2.83 -7.46 -14.69
C LYS A 150 -1.74 -8.42 -15.19
N SER A 151 -1.98 -9.73 -15.17
CA SER A 151 -1.22 -10.72 -15.95
C SER A 151 -2.15 -11.52 -16.86
N ARG A 152 -2.71 -10.88 -17.89
CA ARG A 152 -3.25 -11.60 -19.05
C ARG A 152 -2.62 -11.03 -20.31
N ASN A 153 -1.91 -11.92 -21.00
CA ASN A 153 -1.30 -11.73 -22.31
C ASN A 153 -2.21 -10.93 -23.24
N LYS A 154 -1.66 -9.87 -23.82
CA LYS A 154 -2.23 -9.19 -25.00
C LYS A 154 -2.15 -10.15 -26.19
N LYS A 155 -3.07 -11.10 -26.30
CA LYS A 155 -3.47 -11.71 -27.57
C LYS A 155 -4.97 -11.98 -27.54
N ASP A 156 -5.63 -11.38 -28.51
CA ASP A 156 -6.94 -11.68 -29.06
C ASP A 156 -8.15 -11.49 -28.14
N SER A 157 -8.84 -10.36 -28.31
CA SER A 157 -10.30 -10.30 -28.52
C SER A 157 -10.80 -8.86 -28.70
N PRO A 158 -11.93 -8.65 -29.43
CA PRO A 158 -12.22 -7.43 -30.16
C PRO A 158 -12.96 -6.37 -29.34
N SER A 159 -12.71 -5.10 -29.71
CA SER A 159 -13.30 -3.89 -29.15
C SER A 159 -14.84 -3.91 -29.08
N PRO A 160 -15.45 -3.54 -27.94
CA PRO A 160 -16.84 -3.12 -27.93
C PRO A 160 -16.90 -1.62 -28.26
N THR A 161 -17.54 -1.32 -29.40
CA THR A 161 -18.04 0.00 -29.76
C THR A 161 -18.84 0.59 -28.60
N ARG A 162 -18.42 1.77 -28.09
CA ARG A 162 -19.24 2.54 -27.14
C ARG A 162 -19.49 3.96 -27.62
N THR A 163 -20.78 4.20 -27.73
CA THR A 163 -21.56 5.33 -28.19
C THR A 163 -21.13 6.66 -27.58
N LYS A 164 -21.02 7.68 -28.44
CA LYS A 164 -20.83 9.08 -28.09
C LYS A 164 -21.94 9.57 -27.15
N LYS A 165 -21.59 10.11 -25.97
CA LYS A 165 -22.40 11.10 -25.26
C LYS A 165 -21.62 12.42 -25.19
N LYS A 166 -22.17 13.43 -25.86
CA LYS A 166 -21.71 14.82 -25.85
C LYS A 166 -22.24 15.55 -24.60
N THR A 167 -21.60 16.70 -24.34
CA THR A 167 -21.94 17.85 -23.49
C THR A 167 -21.36 17.79 -22.07
N LYS A 168 -20.65 18.81 -21.55
CA LYS A 168 -20.61 20.24 -21.87
C LYS A 168 -19.21 20.82 -21.54
N LYS A 169 -18.76 21.77 -22.38
CA LYS A 169 -17.60 22.64 -22.14
C LYS A 169 -17.86 23.58 -20.95
N ALA A 170 -16.85 23.77 -20.12
CA ALA A 170 -16.60 25.01 -19.40
C ALA A 170 -15.22 25.50 -19.88
N ASP A 171 -15.20 26.70 -20.44
CA ASP A 171 -14.01 27.36 -20.99
C ASP A 171 -13.09 27.87 -19.87
N GLY A 172 -11.77 27.77 -20.07
CA GLY A 172 -10.82 28.60 -19.31
C GLY A 172 -9.42 28.06 -19.05
N LYS A 173 -8.57 28.13 -20.10
CA LYS A 173 -7.11 28.39 -20.08
C LYS A 173 -6.07 27.24 -19.88
N VAL A 174 -5.11 27.34 -20.82
CA VAL A 174 -3.74 26.80 -20.96
C VAL A 174 -3.64 25.36 -21.51
N GLY A 175 -3.05 25.27 -22.71
CA GLY A 175 -2.98 24.04 -23.52
C GLY A 175 -2.27 22.91 -22.80
N ALA A 176 -2.87 21.71 -22.86
CA ALA A 176 -2.23 20.50 -22.40
C ALA A 176 -0.97 20.26 -23.22
N GLU A 177 0.20 20.33 -22.57
CA GLU A 177 1.46 19.93 -23.18
C GLU A 177 1.33 18.51 -23.74
N SER A 178 1.90 18.25 -24.91
CA SER A 178 1.78 16.96 -25.61
C SER A 178 2.51 15.81 -24.91
N TYR A 179 3.08 16.02 -23.73
CA TYR A 179 3.93 15.10 -23.00
C TYR A 179 3.82 15.26 -21.47
N ASP A 180 4.15 14.20 -20.74
CA ASP A 180 4.14 14.19 -19.27
C ASP A 180 5.31 13.39 -18.67
N LEU A 181 5.61 13.58 -17.38
CA LEU A 181 6.65 12.86 -16.65
C LEU A 181 6.11 12.16 -15.39
N LEU A 182 6.54 10.93 -15.17
CA LEU A 182 6.50 10.29 -13.87
C LEU A 182 7.91 10.29 -13.26
N ILE A 183 8.08 11.05 -12.19
CA ILE A 183 9.33 11.14 -11.43
C ILE A 183 9.22 10.20 -10.23
N ALA A 184 10.05 9.17 -10.21
CA ALA A 184 10.11 8.18 -9.14
C ALA A 184 11.51 8.13 -8.51
N PHE A 185 11.61 7.49 -7.35
CA PHE A 185 12.87 7.43 -6.58
C PHE A 185 14.05 6.81 -7.34
N ARG A 186 13.79 5.92 -8.30
CA ARG A 186 14.82 5.18 -9.07
C ARG A 186 14.77 5.41 -10.57
N TYR A 187 13.83 6.22 -11.06
CA TYR A 187 13.70 6.47 -12.48
C TYR A 187 12.86 7.70 -12.78
N ILE A 188 13.07 8.29 -13.96
CA ILE A 188 12.17 9.26 -14.57
C ILE A 188 11.61 8.65 -15.84
N LYS A 189 10.28 8.67 -15.99
CA LYS A 189 9.59 8.15 -17.16
C LYS A 189 8.89 9.26 -17.92
N TYR A 190 9.24 9.43 -19.18
CA TYR A 190 8.65 10.36 -20.12
C TYR A 190 7.52 9.70 -20.90
N PHE A 191 6.41 10.42 -21.08
CA PHE A 191 5.21 10.00 -21.81
C PHE A 191 4.90 11.02 -22.92
N GLU A 192 4.60 10.55 -24.13
CA GLU A 192 4.08 11.38 -25.23
C GLU A 192 3.07 10.57 -26.03
N GLY A 193 1.78 10.81 -25.77
CA GLY A 193 0.71 9.92 -26.26
C GLY A 193 0.84 8.51 -25.68
N GLU A 194 0.92 7.50 -26.55
CA GLU A 194 1.15 6.10 -26.15
C GLU A 194 2.64 5.74 -26.00
N ASN A 195 3.54 6.65 -26.40
CA ASN A 195 4.97 6.42 -26.36
C ASN A 195 5.55 6.67 -24.97
N THR A 196 6.50 5.83 -24.56
CA THR A 196 7.20 6.00 -23.27
C THR A 196 8.70 5.80 -23.39
N LEU A 197 9.47 6.57 -22.62
CA LEU A 197 10.91 6.43 -22.45
C LEU A 197 11.25 6.52 -20.96
N GLN A 198 12.18 5.71 -20.47
CA GLN A 198 12.53 5.67 -19.05
C GLN A 198 14.04 5.83 -18.86
N PHE A 199 14.42 6.65 -17.89
CA PHE A 199 15.79 6.92 -17.50
C PHE A 199 16.01 6.48 -16.05
N GLN A 200 17.14 5.86 -15.76
CA GLN A 200 17.49 5.45 -14.40
C GLN A 200 17.92 6.67 -13.58
N VAL A 201 17.51 6.69 -12.31
CA VAL A 201 17.95 7.67 -11.33
C VAL A 201 18.62 6.95 -10.17
N ASP A 202 19.83 7.37 -9.83
CA ASP A 202 20.54 6.97 -8.62
C ASP A 202 20.31 8.05 -7.54
N PRO A 203 19.43 7.77 -6.56
CA PRO A 203 19.12 8.72 -5.52
C PRO A 203 20.29 8.86 -4.54
N LYS A 204 20.60 10.10 -4.20
CA LYS A 204 21.65 10.46 -3.24
C LYS A 204 21.04 11.26 -2.09
N LEU A 205 21.56 11.06 -0.87
CA LEU A 205 21.02 11.66 0.35
C LEU A 205 21.61 13.04 0.68
N LYS A 206 22.89 13.26 0.34
CA LYS A 206 23.65 14.48 0.66
C LYS A 206 24.21 15.18 -0.59
N GLU A 207 23.98 14.58 -1.74
CA GLU A 207 24.44 15.03 -3.05
C GLU A 207 23.22 15.07 -3.98
N PRO A 208 23.28 15.82 -5.09
CA PRO A 208 22.37 15.69 -6.22
C PRO A 208 22.08 14.23 -6.59
N SER A 209 20.81 13.91 -6.83
CA SER A 209 20.48 12.61 -7.43
C SER A 209 20.95 12.59 -8.89
N VAL A 210 21.50 11.47 -9.32
CA VAL A 210 22.10 11.34 -10.66
C VAL A 210 21.09 10.70 -11.59
N ILE A 211 20.73 11.38 -12.69
CA ILE A 211 19.99 10.77 -13.80
C ILE A 211 20.99 10.28 -14.85
N HIS A 212 20.83 9.02 -15.25
CA HIS A 212 21.64 8.39 -16.31
C HIS A 212 20.91 8.49 -17.64
N ILE A 213 21.58 9.03 -18.64
CA ILE A 213 21.07 9.20 -20.00
C ILE A 213 22.06 8.59 -21.00
N PRO A 214 21.60 7.96 -22.10
CA PRO A 214 22.51 7.55 -23.17
C PRO A 214 23.29 8.75 -23.72
N SER A 215 24.59 8.55 -23.98
CA SER A 215 25.40 9.51 -24.74
C SER A 215 24.81 9.79 -26.12
N GLU A 216 25.27 10.85 -26.79
CA GLU A 216 24.80 11.17 -28.15
C GLU A 216 25.04 10.02 -29.13
N GLU A 217 26.18 9.32 -29.01
CA GLU A 217 26.55 8.18 -29.84
C GLU A 217 25.67 6.94 -29.56
N ASN A 218 25.29 6.72 -28.30
CA ASN A 218 24.50 5.57 -27.86
C ASN A 218 22.98 5.81 -27.95
N TRP A 219 22.53 7.06 -28.13
CA TRP A 219 21.11 7.39 -28.05
C TRP A 219 20.26 6.60 -29.05
N ALA A 220 20.65 6.59 -30.33
CA ALA A 220 19.83 5.99 -31.38
C ALA A 220 19.69 4.46 -31.26
N SER A 221 20.68 3.78 -30.67
CA SER A 221 20.65 2.34 -30.44
C SER A 221 19.88 1.94 -29.18
N GLU A 222 19.80 2.82 -28.18
CA GLU A 222 19.21 2.51 -26.88
C GLU A 222 17.76 2.99 -26.70
N VAL A 223 17.31 3.97 -27.49
CA VAL A 223 15.93 4.48 -27.42
C VAL A 223 15.02 3.91 -28.53
N PRO A 224 13.69 3.88 -28.31
CA PRO A 224 12.75 3.48 -29.34
C PRO A 224 12.80 4.38 -30.58
N GLU A 225 12.41 3.84 -31.73
CA GLU A 225 12.52 4.51 -33.04
C GLU A 225 11.97 5.94 -33.07
N TRP A 226 10.82 6.17 -32.43
CA TRP A 226 10.16 7.49 -32.38
C TRP A 226 10.99 8.57 -31.67
N ALA A 227 11.95 8.20 -30.83
CA ALA A 227 12.78 9.10 -30.03
C ALA A 227 14.19 9.29 -30.57
N ARG A 228 14.64 8.48 -31.55
CA ARG A 228 16.04 8.43 -32.01
C ARG A 228 16.59 9.77 -32.50
N GLN A 229 15.76 10.59 -33.15
CA GLN A 229 16.15 11.90 -33.68
C GLN A 229 15.75 13.07 -32.77
N ARG A 230 15.25 12.79 -31.57
CA ARG A 230 14.61 13.78 -30.67
C ARG A 230 15.32 13.89 -29.32
N ARG A 231 16.62 13.55 -29.27
CA ARG A 231 17.42 13.56 -28.03
C ARG A 231 17.33 14.88 -27.28
N GLU A 232 17.80 15.96 -27.90
CA GLU A 232 17.86 17.28 -27.26
C GLU A 232 16.47 17.83 -26.93
N GLU A 233 15.49 17.57 -27.79
CA GLU A 233 14.10 17.96 -27.55
C GLU A 233 13.54 17.31 -26.28
N ILE A 234 13.68 15.98 -26.16
CA ILE A 234 13.17 15.20 -25.03
C ILE A 234 13.93 15.54 -23.75
N LEU A 235 15.26 15.62 -23.80
CA LEU A 235 16.08 15.96 -22.64
C LEU A 235 15.80 17.39 -22.15
N SER A 236 15.59 18.35 -23.05
CA SER A 236 15.20 19.72 -22.71
C SER A 236 13.85 19.77 -21.97
N ARG A 237 12.86 19.01 -22.45
CA ARG A 237 11.55 18.86 -21.79
C ARG A 237 11.68 18.27 -20.39
N ILE A 238 12.50 17.23 -20.22
CA ILE A 238 12.73 16.60 -18.91
C ILE A 238 13.46 17.57 -17.97
N ARG A 239 14.52 18.23 -18.44
CA ARG A 239 15.27 19.25 -17.68
C ARG A 239 14.37 20.37 -17.19
N SER A 240 13.48 20.87 -18.04
CA SER A 240 12.51 21.92 -17.68
C SER A 240 11.62 21.50 -16.50
N LYS A 241 11.01 20.31 -16.56
CA LYS A 241 10.13 19.82 -15.48
C LYS A 241 10.89 19.41 -14.22
N CYS A 242 12.16 19.01 -14.34
CA CYS A 242 13.01 18.61 -13.21
C CYS A 242 13.91 19.74 -12.67
N ALA A 243 13.77 20.98 -13.16
CA ALA A 243 14.67 22.09 -12.80
C ALA A 243 14.75 22.37 -11.29
N HIS A 244 13.68 22.05 -10.55
CA HIS A 244 13.59 22.23 -9.09
C HIS A 244 14.26 21.12 -8.28
N MET A 245 14.73 20.04 -8.91
CA MET A 245 15.23 18.84 -8.23
C MET A 245 16.77 18.77 -8.13
N GLU A 246 17.49 19.77 -8.65
CA GLU A 246 18.97 19.83 -8.63
C GLU A 246 19.63 18.50 -9.07
N LEU A 247 19.19 17.91 -10.18
CA LEU A 247 19.72 16.63 -10.66
C LEU A 247 21.09 16.80 -11.34
N GLU A 248 21.99 15.85 -11.11
CA GLU A 248 23.21 15.67 -11.91
C GLU A 248 22.89 14.78 -13.13
N TRP A 249 23.33 15.19 -14.31
CA TRP A 249 23.05 14.48 -15.56
C TRP A 249 24.31 13.77 -16.01
N LYS A 250 24.29 12.45 -16.00
CA LYS A 250 25.43 11.62 -16.37
C LYS A 250 25.17 10.85 -17.65
N GLU A 251 26.03 11.04 -18.63
CA GLU A 251 26.03 10.25 -19.86
C GLU A 251 26.78 8.93 -19.65
N TYR A 252 26.33 7.90 -20.35
CA TYR A 252 26.99 6.59 -20.39
C TYR A 252 27.11 6.04 -21.81
#